data_AF-A0A8T6W6U5-F1
#
_entry.id   AF-A0A8T6W6U5-F1
#
_cell.length_a   1.000
_cell.length_b   1.000
_cell.length_c   1.000
_cell.angle_alpha   90.00
_cell.angle_beta   90.00
_cell.angle_gamma   90.00
#
_symmetry.space_group_name_H-M   'P 1'
#
loop_
_entity.id
_entity.type
_entity.pdbx_description
1 polymer ?
#
loop_
_entity_poly.entity_id
_entity_poly.type
_entity_poly.pdbx_seq_one_letter_code
_entity_poly.pdbx_strand_id
1 'polypeptide(L)'
;MNDEGIDARLWRIEAAFKKLEMIKTMGKETFLTRPFVTDAAERNLHVVIEGIIDLANSLAGKEGNRSPESYADIFSVLHETNLLPKKLTNEGEEMARFRNLLVHGYANVDKKPYL
;
A
#
# COMPACT_ATOMS: atom_id res chain seq x y z
N MET A 1 -2.69 -20.81 10.19
CA MET A 1 -2.48 -19.36 10.36
C MET A 1 -3.67 -18.87 11.15
N ASN A 2 -3.49 -18.35 12.37
CA ASN A 2 -4.62 -17.89 13.19
C ASN A 2 -5.25 -16.65 12.54
N ASP A 3 -6.57 -16.66 12.40
CA ASP A 3 -7.36 -15.56 11.82
C ASP A 3 -7.15 -14.23 12.56
N GLU A 4 -6.81 -14.26 13.85
CA GLU A 4 -6.50 -13.07 14.66
C GLU A 4 -5.42 -12.16 14.06
N GLY A 5 -4.44 -12.73 13.34
CA GLY A 5 -3.37 -11.96 12.70
C GLY A 5 -3.81 -11.23 11.43
N ILE A 6 -4.81 -11.76 10.72
CA ILE A 6 -5.44 -11.10 9.56
C ILE A 6 -6.35 -9.98 10.05
N ASP A 7 -7.18 -10.27 11.05
CA ASP A 7 -8.15 -9.30 11.58
C ASP A 7 -7.46 -8.03 12.10
N ALA A 8 -6.34 -8.19 12.83
CA ALA A 8 -5.56 -7.06 13.29
C ALA A 8 -4.96 -6.21 12.14
N ARG A 9 -4.59 -6.85 11.01
CA ARG A 9 -4.09 -6.15 9.82
C ARG A 9 -5.21 -5.43 9.09
N LEU A 10 -6.36 -6.09 8.90
CA LEU A 10 -7.55 -5.49 8.30
C LEU A 10 -8.00 -4.27 9.09
N TRP A 11 -8.10 -4.38 10.41
CA TRP A 11 -8.45 -3.26 11.27
C TRP A 11 -7.49 -2.07 11.12
N ARG A 12 -6.17 -2.34 11.04
CA ARG A 12 -5.16 -1.28 10.80
C ARG A 12 -5.33 -0.61 9.43
N ILE A 13 -5.59 -1.39 8.39
CA ILE A 13 -5.83 -0.89 7.04
C ILE A 13 -7.07 0.01 7.04
N GLU A 14 -8.18 -0.47 7.62
CA GLU A 14 -9.42 0.31 7.71
C GLU A 14 -9.24 1.61 8.49
N ALA A 15 -8.53 1.57 9.62
CA ALA A 15 -8.27 2.76 10.42
C ALA A 15 -7.41 3.79 9.66
N ALA A 16 -6.42 3.33 8.89
CA ALA A 16 -5.60 4.19 8.04
C ALA A 16 -6.41 4.77 6.88
N PHE A 17 -7.23 3.95 6.23
CA PHE A 17 -8.10 4.37 5.13
C PHE A 17 -9.12 5.42 5.57
N LYS A 18 -9.74 5.27 6.75
CA LYS A 18 -10.63 6.28 7.32
C LYS A 18 -9.94 7.63 7.51
N LYS A 19 -8.68 7.64 7.97
CA LYS A 19 -7.89 8.87 8.10
C LYS A 19 -7.58 9.50 6.74
N LEU A 20 -7.32 8.70 5.72
CA LEU A 20 -7.11 9.21 4.35
C LEU A 20 -8.38 9.87 3.79
N GLU A 21 -9.54 9.26 3.98
CA GLU A 21 -10.81 9.87 3.58
C GLU A 21 -11.09 11.16 4.35
N MET A 22 -10.73 11.24 5.64
CA MET A 22 -10.80 12.49 6.40
C MET A 22 -9.83 13.56 5.89
N ILE A 23 -8.61 13.19 5.50
CA ILE A 23 -7.63 14.14 4.94
C ILE A 23 -8.12 14.66 3.58
N LYS A 24 -8.69 13.78 2.76
CA LYS A 24 -9.25 14.13 1.45
C LYS A 24 -10.34 15.21 1.54
N THR A 25 -11.17 15.20 2.59
CA THR A 25 -12.19 16.25 2.78
C THR A 25 -11.63 17.62 3.18
N MET A 26 -10.36 17.69 3.61
CA MET A 26 -9.70 18.96 3.94
C MET A 26 -9.32 19.79 2.71
N GLY A 27 -9.33 19.19 1.52
CA GLY A 27 -9.08 19.85 0.24
C GLY A 27 -7.60 20.05 -0.11
N LYS A 28 -7.35 20.33 -1.39
CA LYS A 28 -6.00 20.45 -1.97
C LYS A 28 -5.17 21.55 -1.30
N GLU A 29 -5.75 22.71 -1.02
CA GLU A 29 -5.03 23.83 -0.41
C GLU A 29 -4.48 23.46 0.97
N THR A 30 -5.32 22.87 1.84
CA THR A 30 -4.89 22.40 3.16
C THR A 30 -3.81 21.34 3.05
N PHE A 31 -3.98 20.38 2.13
CA PHE A 31 -3.00 19.33 1.90
C PHE A 31 -1.62 19.86 1.49
N LEU A 32 -1.57 20.95 0.70
CA LEU A 32 -0.32 21.53 0.20
C LEU A 32 0.32 22.53 1.16
N THR A 33 -0.47 23.17 2.04
CA THR A 33 0.00 24.26 2.92
C THR A 33 0.19 23.82 4.38
N ARG A 34 -0.28 22.63 4.76
CA ARG A 34 -0.15 22.07 6.11
C ARG A 34 0.72 20.81 6.08
N PRO A 35 2.03 20.91 6.40
CA PRO A 35 2.96 19.78 6.34
C PRO A 35 2.48 18.53 7.11
N PHE A 36 1.91 18.74 8.31
CA PHE A 36 1.37 17.64 9.12
C PHE A 36 0.24 16.86 8.44
N VAL A 37 -0.51 17.48 7.52
CA VAL A 37 -1.58 16.82 6.75
C VAL A 37 -0.97 15.96 5.65
N THR A 38 0.05 16.48 4.95
CA THR A 38 0.81 15.73 3.95
C THR A 38 1.51 14.52 4.59
N ASP A 39 2.25 14.73 5.68
CA ASP A 39 2.96 13.68 6.41
C ASP A 39 2.00 12.58 6.92
N ALA A 40 0.84 13.00 7.43
CA ALA A 40 -0.20 12.07 7.86
C ALA A 40 -0.75 11.27 6.67
N ALA A 41 -0.97 11.89 5.52
CA ALA A 41 -1.44 11.18 4.33
C ALA A 41 -0.41 10.17 3.84
N GLU A 42 0.86 10.56 3.71
CA GLU A 42 1.94 9.67 3.30
C GLU A 42 2.06 8.47 4.24
N ARG A 43 2.02 8.71 5.56
CA ARG A 43 2.09 7.63 6.54
C ARG A 43 0.91 6.68 6.43
N ASN A 44 -0.32 7.19 6.31
CA ASN A 44 -1.50 6.33 6.23
C ASN A 44 -1.58 5.60 4.87
N LEU A 45 -1.14 6.20 3.76
CA LEU A 45 -1.00 5.52 2.46
C LEU A 45 -0.01 4.36 2.55
N HIS A 46 1.15 4.59 3.17
CA HIS A 46 2.12 3.53 3.41
C HIS A 46 1.52 2.38 4.24
N VAL A 47 0.78 2.68 5.32
CA VAL A 47 0.13 1.64 6.15
C VAL A 47 -0.87 0.81 5.33
N VAL A 48 -1.70 1.46 4.50
CA VAL A 48 -2.68 0.75 3.66
C VAL A 48 -1.97 -0.17 2.67
N ILE A 49 -0.97 0.35 1.95
CA ILE A 49 -0.25 -0.43 0.93
C ILE A 49 0.50 -1.60 1.56
N GLU A 50 1.23 -1.37 2.66
CA GLU A 50 1.94 -2.43 3.38
C GLU A 50 0.98 -3.52 3.84
N GLY A 51 -0.19 -3.14 4.38
CA GLY A 51 -1.21 -4.08 4.80
C GLY A 51 -1.78 -4.92 3.64
N ILE A 52 -2.00 -4.31 2.47
CA ILE A 52 -2.44 -5.03 1.26
C ILE A 52 -1.36 -6.02 0.80
N ILE A 53 -0.09 -5.61 0.79
CA ILE A 53 1.04 -6.47 0.42
C ILE A 53 1.17 -7.64 1.40
N ASP A 54 1.05 -7.41 2.70
CA ASP A 54 1.08 -8.45 3.73
C ASP A 54 -0.03 -9.50 3.52
N LEU A 55 -1.26 -9.04 3.25
CA LEU A 55 -2.39 -9.92 2.97
C LEU A 55 -2.18 -10.72 1.69
N ALA A 56 -1.72 -10.06 0.62
CA ALA A 56 -1.41 -10.72 -0.65
C ALA A 56 -0.28 -11.74 -0.49
N ASN A 57 0.78 -11.41 0.26
CA ASN A 57 1.89 -12.32 0.55
C ASN A 57 1.42 -13.54 1.33
N SER A 58 0.58 -13.31 2.33
CA SER A 58 -0.02 -14.37 3.12
C SER A 58 -0.89 -15.29 2.28
N LEU A 59 -1.63 -14.75 1.31
CA LEU A 59 -2.44 -15.53 0.38
C LEU A 59 -1.55 -16.30 -0.61
N ALA A 60 -0.51 -15.67 -1.15
CA ALA A 60 0.44 -16.30 -2.06
C ALA A 60 1.18 -17.46 -1.40
N GLY A 61 1.49 -17.37 -0.10
CA GLY A 61 2.07 -18.48 0.66
C GLY A 61 1.14 -19.68 0.84
N LYS A 62 -0.18 -19.50 0.70
CA LYS A 62 -1.18 -20.57 0.82
C LYS A 62 -1.58 -21.16 -0.54
N GLU A 63 -1.80 -20.27 -1.52
CA GLU A 63 -2.42 -20.61 -2.80
C GLU A 63 -1.45 -20.48 -3.99
N GLY A 64 -0.26 -19.94 -3.78
CA GLY A 64 0.72 -19.68 -4.83
C GLY A 64 1.42 -20.95 -5.31
N ASN A 65 1.68 -21.01 -6.61
CA ASN A 65 2.41 -22.11 -7.24
C ASN A 65 3.94 -21.99 -7.09
N ARG A 66 4.43 -20.84 -6.63
CA ARG A 66 5.85 -20.55 -6.40
C ARG A 66 6.01 -19.45 -5.35
N SER A 67 7.22 -19.32 -4.80
CA SER A 67 7.56 -18.21 -3.93
C SER A 67 7.71 -16.90 -4.74
N PRO A 68 7.20 -15.76 -4.24
CA PRO A 68 7.46 -14.45 -4.83
C PRO A 68 8.93 -14.03 -4.68
N GLU A 69 9.50 -13.38 -5.69
CA GLU A 69 10.87 -12.85 -5.70
C GLU A 69 10.96 -11.39 -5.22
N SER A 70 9.82 -10.67 -5.20
CA SER A 70 9.71 -9.29 -4.74
C SER A 70 8.29 -8.97 -4.28
N TYR A 71 8.09 -7.79 -3.65
CA TYR A 71 6.75 -7.37 -3.25
C TYR A 71 5.78 -7.17 -4.44
N ALA A 72 6.28 -6.71 -5.59
CA ALA A 72 5.45 -6.60 -6.79
C ALA A 72 5.07 -8.00 -7.31
N ASP A 73 6.02 -8.93 -7.28
CA ASP A 73 5.85 -10.29 -7.80
C ASP A 73 4.83 -11.12 -6.99
N ILE A 74 4.51 -10.73 -5.74
CA ILE A 74 3.41 -11.32 -4.96
C ILE A 74 2.11 -11.30 -5.76
N PHE A 75 1.81 -10.19 -6.41
CA PHE A 75 0.57 -10.03 -7.17
C PHE A 75 0.60 -10.86 -8.47
N SER A 76 1.77 -11.03 -9.07
CA SER A 76 1.97 -11.88 -10.25
C SER A 76 1.77 -13.37 -9.87
N VAL A 77 2.31 -13.83 -8.74
CA VAL A 77 2.07 -15.19 -8.21
C VAL A 77 0.58 -15.48 -8.00
N LEU A 78 -0.18 -14.52 -7.46
CA LEU A 78 -1.63 -14.67 -7.28
C LEU A 78 -2.42 -14.60 -8.59
N HIS A 79 -1.89 -13.91 -9.60
CA HIS A 79 -2.49 -13.89 -10.93
C HIS A 79 -2.34 -15.23 -11.64
N GLU A 80 -1.16 -15.85 -11.52
CA GLU A 80 -0.86 -17.18 -12.08
C GLU A 80 -1.82 -18.27 -11.58
N THR A 81 -2.40 -18.09 -10.39
CA THR A 81 -3.40 -19.00 -9.80
C THR A 81 -4.86 -18.60 -10.10
N ASN A 82 -5.05 -17.57 -10.92
CA ASN A 82 -6.35 -16.96 -11.26
C ASN A 82 -7.11 -16.33 -10.07
N LEU A 83 -6.44 -16.08 -8.94
CA LEU A 83 -7.04 -15.41 -7.78
C LEU A 83 -7.18 -13.90 -7.98
N LEU A 84 -6.32 -13.30 -8.79
CA LEU A 84 -6.39 -11.88 -9.14
C LEU A 84 -6.58 -11.66 -10.64
N PRO A 85 -7.51 -10.79 -11.06
CA PRO A 85 -7.58 -10.34 -12.44
C PRO A 85 -6.39 -9.45 -12.78
N LYS A 86 -5.97 -9.45 -14.05
CA LYS A 86 -4.78 -8.72 -14.52
C LYS A 86 -4.76 -7.23 -14.14
N LYS A 87 -5.93 -6.59 -14.09
CA LYS A 87 -6.06 -5.19 -13.63
C LYS A 87 -5.60 -5.01 -12.18
N LEU A 88 -6.12 -5.81 -11.25
CA LEU A 88 -5.73 -5.75 -9.84
C LEU A 88 -4.28 -6.17 -9.63
N THR A 89 -3.77 -7.10 -10.45
CA THR A 89 -2.36 -7.46 -10.46
C THR A 89 -1.48 -6.25 -10.78
N ASN A 90 -1.78 -5.55 -11.88
CA ASN A 90 -1.02 -4.38 -12.28
C ASN A 90 -1.11 -3.25 -11.23
N GLU A 91 -2.29 -3.00 -10.66
CA GLU A 91 -2.47 -2.01 -9.59
C GLU A 91 -1.67 -2.39 -8.33
N GLY A 92 -1.65 -3.67 -7.96
CA GLY A 92 -0.85 -4.20 -6.85
C GLY A 92 0.65 -4.03 -7.05
N GLU A 93 1.14 -4.36 -8.25
CA GLU A 93 2.54 -4.16 -8.63
C GLU A 93 2.96 -2.68 -8.55
N GLU A 94 2.10 -1.77 -9.02
CA GLU A 94 2.35 -0.31 -8.90
C GLU A 94 2.33 0.16 -7.44
N MET A 95 1.41 -0.35 -6.61
CA MET A 95 1.39 -0.04 -5.17
C MET A 95 2.69 -0.47 -4.49
N ALA A 96 3.20 -1.67 -4.78
CA ALA A 96 4.46 -2.14 -4.23
C ALA A 96 5.65 -1.24 -4.62
N ARG A 97 5.69 -0.77 -5.88
CA ARG A 97 6.69 0.22 -6.34
C ARG A 97 6.53 1.57 -5.63
N PHE A 98 5.30 2.06 -5.51
CA PHE A 98 5.01 3.33 -4.86
C PHE A 98 5.37 3.32 -3.38
N ARG A 99 5.16 2.20 -2.68
CA ARG A 99 5.63 2.02 -1.30
C ARG A 99 7.14 2.22 -1.17
N ASN A 100 7.93 1.74 -2.13
CA ASN A 100 9.38 1.97 -2.12
C ASN A 100 9.72 3.45 -2.27
N LEU A 101 8.94 4.20 -3.07
CA LEU A 101 9.08 5.64 -3.18
C LEU A 101 8.72 6.35 -1.86
N LEU A 102 7.64 5.95 -1.17
CA LEU A 102 7.28 6.55 0.12
C LEU A 102 8.34 6.30 1.20
N VAL A 103 8.99 5.13 1.17
CA VAL A 103 9.99 4.76 2.19
C VAL A 103 11.38 5.29 1.85
N HIS A 104 11.79 5.32 0.59
CA HIS A 104 13.15 5.70 0.18
C HIS A 104 13.24 7.06 -0.52
N GLY A 105 12.10 7.65 -0.91
CA GLY A 105 12.04 8.92 -1.63
C GLY A 105 12.63 10.10 -0.87
N TYR A 106 12.72 10.03 0.46
CA TYR A 106 13.40 11.04 1.27
C TYR A 106 14.91 11.13 0.98
N ALA A 107 15.53 10.07 0.46
CA ALA A 107 16.94 10.04 0.08
C ALA A 107 17.19 10.63 -1.30
N ASN A 108 16.15 10.76 -2.15
CA ASN A 108 16.23 11.52 -3.38
C ASN A 108 16.06 13.00 -3.05
N VAL A 109 17.19 13.67 -2.83
CA VAL A 109 17.30 15.12 -2.64
C VAL A 109 17.12 15.85 -3.98
N ASP A 110 16.11 15.48 -4.77
CA ASP A 110 15.56 16.36 -5.80
C ASP A 110 14.29 16.98 -5.23
N LYS A 111 14.52 17.99 -4.40
CA LYS A 111 13.50 18.95 -3.98
C LYS A 111 12.96 19.66 -5.22
N LYS A 112 11.88 19.15 -5.78
CA LYS A 112 10.86 20.02 -6.39
C LYS A 112 9.57 19.82 -5.60
N PRO A 113 8.99 20.90 -5.06
CA PRO A 113 7.74 20.77 -4.35
C PRO A 113 6.69 20.30 -5.36
N TYR A 114 5.99 19.22 -5.04
CA TYR A 114 4.75 18.87 -5.71
C TYR A 114 3.70 19.95 -5.35
N LEU A 115 3.82 21.13 -5.97
CA LEU A 115 2.84 22.22 -6.00
C LEU A 115 2.40 22.44 -7.44
#